data_AF-L0EE83-F1
#
_entry.id   AF-L0EE83-F1
#
_cell.length_a   1.000
_cell.length_b   1.000
_cell.length_c   1.000
_cell.angle_alpha   90.00
_cell.angle_beta   90.00
_cell.angle_gamma   90.00
#
_symmetry.space_group_name_H-M   'P 1'
#
loop_
_entity.id
_entity.type
_entity.pdbx_description
1 polymer ?
#
loop_
_entity_poly.entity_id
_entity_poly.type
_entity_poly.pdbx_seq_one_letter_code
_entity_poly.pdbx_strand_id
1 'polypeptide(L)'
;MNFAHRVLRPGDVLTACDNMLAVPTGFLGHSAIAVGPDEIVEAVVTFPYVRRAPAAEFFMQHPKHAHYRPIPDWLAAGSAQYAITYHQACQANYAKGIIVPPFSFSPAIPLEDPWSSIYCSKLVWLCYYYGAGYPLYNDYFLFTPEDLDSVLGSDPHFALVYKHPEFHFKINT
;
A
#
# COMPACT_ATOMS: atom_id res chain seq x y z
N MET A 1 9.13 -7.43 22.66
CA MET A 1 9.23 -7.65 21.20
C MET A 1 10.31 -6.72 20.67
N ASN A 2 11.28 -7.24 19.92
CA ASN A 2 12.43 -6.46 19.46
C ASN A 2 12.01 -5.64 18.22
N PHE A 3 11.97 -4.30 18.36
CA PHE A 3 11.49 -3.37 17.32
C PHE A 3 12.55 -3.03 16.26
N ALA A 4 13.76 -3.61 16.34
CA ALA A 4 14.90 -3.26 15.49
C ALA A 4 14.66 -3.44 13.97
N HIS A 5 13.67 -4.24 13.56
CA HIS A 5 13.34 -4.50 12.16
C HIS A 5 12.24 -3.60 11.57
N ARG A 6 11.73 -2.62 12.33
CA ARG A 6 10.58 -1.78 11.90
C ARG A 6 10.94 -0.35 11.50
N VAL A 7 12.22 -0.02 11.34
CA VAL A 7 12.61 1.32 10.88
C VAL A 7 12.24 1.44 9.41
N LEU A 8 11.18 2.20 9.15
CA LEU A 8 10.72 2.47 7.79
C LEU A 8 11.65 3.48 7.10
N ARG A 9 11.67 3.38 5.78
CA ARG A 9 12.28 4.37 4.88
C ARG A 9 11.22 4.79 3.85
N PRO A 10 11.31 6.01 3.31
CA PRO A 10 10.45 6.43 2.22
C PRO A 10 10.48 5.39 1.08
N GLY A 11 9.29 5.00 0.62
CA GLY A 11 9.11 4.00 -0.42
C GLY A 11 8.98 2.57 0.12
N ASP A 12 9.25 2.30 1.39
CA ASP A 12 8.97 0.97 1.95
C ASP A 12 7.48 0.63 1.80
N VAL A 13 7.17 -0.63 1.49
CA VAL A 13 5.80 -1.14 1.38
C VAL A 13 5.49 -2.03 2.55
N LEU A 14 4.31 -1.83 3.12
CA LEU A 14 3.72 -2.73 4.11
C LEU A 14 2.55 -3.46 3.45
N THR A 15 2.55 -4.78 3.52
CA THR A 15 1.42 -5.62 3.14
C THR A 15 0.96 -6.39 4.37
N ALA A 16 -0.35 -6.50 4.57
CA ALA A 16 -0.96 -7.20 5.68
C ALA A 16 -1.91 -8.26 5.15
N CYS A 17 -1.93 -9.44 5.78
CA CYS A 17 -2.89 -10.51 5.45
C CYS A 17 -4.04 -10.60 6.47
N ASP A 18 -4.12 -9.66 7.41
CA ASP A 18 -5.22 -9.48 8.35
C ASP A 18 -5.99 -8.18 8.05
N ASN A 19 -7.11 -7.99 8.74
CA ASN A 19 -8.02 -6.86 8.49
C ASN A 19 -8.82 -6.50 9.75
N MET A 20 -9.42 -5.31 9.71
CA MET A 20 -10.26 -4.77 10.78
C MET A 20 -11.75 -5.10 10.61
N LEU A 21 -12.12 -5.94 9.63
CA LEU A 21 -13.51 -6.22 9.23
C LEU A 21 -14.02 -7.57 9.74
N ALA A 22 -13.35 -8.16 10.73
CA ALA A 22 -13.62 -9.52 11.25
C ALA A 22 -13.60 -10.63 10.18
N VAL A 23 -12.99 -10.38 9.02
CA VAL A 23 -12.73 -11.40 8.01
C VAL A 23 -11.53 -12.24 8.47
N PRO A 24 -11.57 -13.58 8.40
CA PRO A 24 -10.45 -14.40 8.85
C PRO A 24 -9.12 -14.02 8.18
N THR A 25 -8.02 -14.09 8.93
CA THR A 25 -6.67 -13.87 8.39
C THR A 25 -6.41 -14.74 7.16
N GLY A 26 -5.84 -14.12 6.14
CA GLY A 26 -5.43 -14.71 4.87
C GLY A 26 -6.44 -14.56 3.74
N PHE A 27 -7.64 -13.99 4.00
CA PHE A 27 -8.70 -13.82 3.00
C PHE A 27 -8.86 -12.39 2.50
N LEU A 28 -8.51 -11.41 3.34
CA LEU A 28 -8.52 -10.00 3.01
C LEU A 28 -7.33 -9.37 3.70
N GLY A 29 -6.60 -8.57 2.94
CA GLY A 29 -5.42 -7.86 3.40
C GLY A 29 -5.58 -6.35 3.37
N HIS A 30 -4.49 -5.69 3.71
CA HIS A 30 -4.34 -4.24 3.59
C HIS A 30 -2.93 -3.91 3.14
N SER A 31 -2.71 -2.71 2.62
CA SER A 31 -1.37 -2.26 2.27
C SER A 31 -1.21 -0.76 2.41
N ALA A 32 0.03 -0.34 2.62
CA ALA A 32 0.41 1.04 2.79
C ALA A 32 1.83 1.26 2.24
N ILE A 33 2.15 2.52 1.93
CA ILE A 33 3.48 2.94 1.54
C ILE A 33 4.04 3.93 2.56
N ALA A 34 5.28 3.73 2.97
CA ALA A 34 5.98 4.62 3.88
C ALA A 34 6.41 5.90 3.15
N VAL A 35 6.19 7.04 3.78
CA VAL A 35 6.65 8.36 3.29
C VAL A 35 7.71 8.98 4.20
N GLY A 36 8.03 8.30 5.31
CA GLY A 36 9.00 8.68 6.31
C GLY A 36 9.30 7.53 7.26
N PRO A 37 10.11 7.75 8.30
CA PRO A 37 10.47 6.70 9.27
C PRO A 37 9.30 6.22 10.14
N ASP A 38 8.32 7.10 10.38
CA ASP A 38 7.19 6.84 11.29
C ASP A 38 5.83 7.14 10.64
N GLU A 39 5.79 7.36 9.32
CA GLU A 39 4.60 7.80 8.61
C GLU A 39 4.35 6.97 7.34
N ILE A 40 3.06 6.69 7.11
CA ILE A 40 2.57 6.01 5.92
C ILE A 40 1.50 6.84 5.22
N VAL A 41 1.31 6.55 3.93
CA VAL A 41 0.11 6.88 3.17
C VAL A 41 -0.61 5.58 2.85
N GLU A 42 -1.93 5.57 3.03
CA GLU A 42 -2.77 4.40 2.79
C GLU A 42 -4.14 4.82 2.26
N ALA A 43 -4.81 3.87 1.60
CA ALA A 43 -6.20 4.01 1.18
C ALA A 43 -7.09 3.07 2.01
N VAL A 44 -8.09 3.62 2.70
CA VAL A 44 -8.94 2.90 3.66
C VAL A 44 -10.42 3.06 3.33
N VAL A 45 -11.25 2.12 3.81
CA VAL A 45 -12.70 2.09 3.54
C VAL A 45 -13.49 3.23 4.20
N THR A 46 -12.89 3.94 5.15
CA THR A 46 -13.53 5.05 5.88
C THR A 46 -13.00 6.39 5.40
N PHE A 47 -13.86 7.41 5.37
CA PHE A 47 -13.43 8.75 5.00
C PHE A 47 -12.53 9.37 6.10
N PRO A 48 -11.41 10.03 5.78
CA PRO A 48 -10.88 10.30 4.44
C PRO A 48 -10.25 9.05 3.79
N TYR A 49 -10.69 8.74 2.55
CA TYR A 49 -10.35 7.47 1.89
C TYR A 49 -8.87 7.31 1.57
N VAL A 50 -8.15 8.41 1.32
CA VAL A 50 -6.69 8.44 1.24
C VAL A 50 -6.18 9.29 2.39
N ARG A 51 -5.37 8.71 3.28
CA ARG A 51 -4.92 9.38 4.50
C ARG A 51 -3.43 9.17 4.74
N ARG A 52 -2.84 10.11 5.48
CA ARG A 52 -1.56 9.92 6.17
C ARG A 52 -1.81 9.48 7.60
N ALA A 53 -1.06 8.50 8.07
CA ALA A 53 -1.19 7.97 9.42
C ALA A 53 0.19 7.62 10.02
N PRO A 54 0.32 7.59 11.35
CA PRO A 54 1.49 7.04 12.01
C PRO A 54 1.65 5.56 11.65
N ALA A 55 2.85 5.14 11.28
CA ALA A 55 3.15 3.74 10.97
C ALA A 55 2.83 2.79 12.13
N ALA A 56 2.95 3.27 13.38
CA ALA A 56 2.58 2.53 14.57
C ALA A 56 1.10 2.07 14.56
N GLU A 57 0.20 2.87 13.98
CA GLU A 57 -1.22 2.49 13.84
C GLU A 57 -1.36 1.26 12.94
N PHE A 58 -0.69 1.25 11.79
CA PHE A 58 -0.66 0.09 10.89
C PHE A 58 -0.15 -1.15 11.62
N PHE A 59 1.00 -1.06 12.30
CA PHE A 59 1.57 -2.23 12.99
C PHE A 59 0.71 -2.75 14.15
N MET A 60 -0.10 -1.88 14.76
CA MET A 60 -1.03 -2.26 15.82
C MET A 60 -2.27 -2.95 15.25
N GLN A 61 -2.82 -2.43 14.14
CA GLN A 61 -4.01 -2.98 13.47
C GLN A 61 -3.67 -4.25 12.68
N HIS A 62 -2.45 -4.33 12.15
CA HIS A 62 -1.97 -5.36 11.25
C HIS A 62 -0.69 -6.03 11.78
N PRO A 63 -0.77 -6.80 12.87
CA PRO A 63 0.39 -7.51 13.41
C PRO A 63 0.96 -8.55 12.42
N LYS A 64 0.13 -9.13 11.55
CA LYS A 64 0.53 -10.11 10.54
C LYS A 64 0.78 -9.42 9.20
N HIS A 65 1.94 -8.78 9.12
CA HIS A 65 2.39 -8.04 7.93
C HIS A 65 3.74 -8.53 7.39
N ALA A 66 4.01 -8.17 6.15
CA ALA A 66 5.31 -8.16 5.52
C ALA A 66 5.74 -6.73 5.20
N HIS A 67 7.04 -6.52 5.13
CA HIS A 67 7.70 -5.24 4.89
C HIS A 67 8.74 -5.43 3.80
N TYR A 68 8.52 -4.74 2.69
CA TYR A 68 9.41 -4.72 1.54
C TYR A 68 10.06 -3.35 1.40
N ARG A 69 11.31 -3.34 0.96
CA ARG A 69 12.09 -2.12 0.72
C ARG A 69 12.56 -2.07 -0.72
N PRO A 70 12.26 -1.00 -1.46
CA PRO A 70 12.90 -0.75 -2.75
C PRO A 70 14.42 -0.66 -2.57
N ILE A 71 15.17 -1.32 -3.44
CA ILE A 71 16.63 -1.30 -3.46
C ILE A 71 17.15 -0.05 -4.21
N PRO A 72 16.63 0.31 -5.40
CA PRO A 72 17.11 1.50 -6.11
C PRO A 72 16.55 2.79 -5.49
N ASP A 73 17.41 3.78 -5.29
CA ASP A 73 17.03 5.07 -4.69
C ASP A 73 15.94 5.81 -5.49
N TRP A 74 15.98 5.73 -6.82
CA TRP A 74 14.95 6.36 -7.67
C TRP A 74 13.57 5.73 -7.48
N LEU A 75 13.53 4.42 -7.21
CA LEU A 75 12.30 3.68 -6.97
C LEU A 75 11.71 4.05 -5.60
N ALA A 76 12.56 4.12 -4.58
CA ALA A 76 12.22 4.55 -3.23
C ALA A 76 11.73 6.01 -3.20
N ALA A 77 12.53 6.93 -3.73
CA ALA A 77 12.25 8.37 -3.69
C ALA A 77 11.04 8.74 -4.56
N GLY A 78 10.96 8.20 -5.77
CA GLY A 78 9.87 8.47 -6.70
C GLY A 78 8.51 8.04 -6.16
N SER A 79 8.43 6.80 -5.65
CA SER A 79 7.20 6.26 -5.09
C SER A 79 6.73 7.01 -3.83
N ALA A 80 7.65 7.31 -2.90
CA ALA A 80 7.33 8.09 -1.72
C ALA A 80 6.86 9.51 -2.06
N GLN A 81 7.53 10.16 -3.01
CA GLN A 81 7.18 11.52 -3.43
C GLN A 81 5.79 11.55 -4.06
N TYR A 82 5.44 10.56 -4.88
CA TYR A 82 4.09 10.47 -5.45
C TYR A 82 3.04 10.21 -4.39
N ALA A 83 3.30 9.32 -3.42
CA ALA A 83 2.36 9.08 -2.31
C ALA A 83 2.02 10.38 -1.56
N ILE A 84 3.04 11.22 -1.30
CA ILE A 84 2.87 12.52 -0.65
C ILE A 84 2.01 13.46 -1.51
N THR A 85 2.33 13.63 -2.80
CA THR A 85 1.61 14.58 -3.67
C THR A 85 0.21 14.12 -3.99
N TYR A 86 0.00 12.81 -4.19
CA TYR A 86 -1.32 12.22 -4.40
C TYR A 86 -2.22 12.40 -3.18
N HIS A 87 -1.70 12.13 -1.98
CA HIS A 87 -2.41 12.45 -0.74
C HIS A 87 -2.78 13.94 -0.66
N GLN A 88 -1.84 14.85 -0.91
CA GLN A 88 -2.10 16.30 -0.90
C GLN A 88 -3.21 16.70 -1.89
N ALA A 89 -3.20 16.14 -3.10
CA ALA A 89 -4.24 16.38 -4.10
C ALA A 89 -5.61 15.87 -3.63
N CYS A 90 -5.68 14.67 -3.03
CA CYS A 90 -6.91 14.15 -2.42
C CYS A 90 -7.43 15.07 -1.32
N GLN A 91 -6.56 15.51 -0.40
CA GLN A 91 -6.96 16.42 0.68
C GLN A 91 -7.45 17.77 0.14
N ALA A 92 -6.84 18.29 -0.93
CA ALA A 92 -7.30 19.53 -1.58
C ALA A 92 -8.68 19.37 -2.23
N ASN A 93 -9.01 18.19 -2.76
CA ASN A 93 -10.36 17.88 -3.26
C ASN A 93 -11.36 17.75 -2.08
N TYR A 94 -10.99 17.01 -1.04
CA TYR A 94 -11.82 16.80 0.15
C TYR A 94 -12.17 18.12 0.85
N ALA A 95 -11.22 19.05 0.94
CA ALA A 95 -11.44 20.39 1.50
C ALA A 95 -12.46 21.23 0.68
N LYS A 96 -12.68 20.89 -0.60
CA LYS A 96 -13.68 21.50 -1.49
C LYS A 96 -15.01 20.73 -1.51
N GLY A 97 -15.16 19.68 -0.70
CA GLY A 97 -16.31 18.77 -0.74
C GLY A 97 -16.32 17.82 -1.95
N ILE A 98 -15.21 17.72 -2.68
CA ILE A 98 -15.07 16.83 -3.84
C ILE A 98 -14.49 15.50 -3.35
N ILE A 99 -15.32 14.45 -3.28
CA ILE A 99 -14.91 13.13 -2.79
C ILE A 99 -14.25 12.33 -3.92
N VAL A 100 -13.02 12.69 -4.27
CA VAL A 100 -12.24 12.07 -5.34
C VAL A 100 -10.80 11.79 -4.87
N PRO A 101 -10.31 10.56 -5.02
CA PRO A 101 -11.04 9.36 -5.48
C PRO A 101 -12.01 8.83 -4.41
N PRO A 102 -13.10 8.14 -4.80
CA PRO A 102 -13.85 7.29 -3.88
C PRO A 102 -13.12 5.97 -3.60
N PHE A 103 -13.32 5.39 -2.42
CA PHE A 103 -12.85 4.04 -2.14
C PHE A 103 -13.75 3.00 -2.82
N SER A 104 -13.19 2.09 -3.62
CA SER A 104 -13.93 0.96 -4.21
C SER A 104 -13.00 -0.10 -4.78
N PHE A 105 -13.32 -1.38 -4.55
CA PHE A 105 -12.72 -2.51 -5.27
C PHE A 105 -13.50 -2.72 -6.58
N SER A 106 -13.04 -2.11 -7.67
CA SER A 106 -13.67 -2.28 -8.99
C SER A 106 -12.67 -2.82 -10.02
N PRO A 107 -12.86 -4.04 -10.54
CA PRO A 107 -12.03 -4.58 -11.61
C PRO A 107 -12.28 -3.89 -12.97
N ALA A 108 -13.34 -3.08 -13.07
CA ALA A 108 -13.65 -2.33 -14.29
C ALA A 108 -12.84 -1.03 -14.42
N ILE A 109 -12.17 -0.59 -13.36
CA ILE A 109 -11.35 0.63 -13.37
C ILE A 109 -9.88 0.22 -13.53
N PRO A 110 -9.18 0.69 -14.58
CA PRO A 110 -7.76 0.40 -14.77
C PRO A 110 -6.91 0.79 -13.57
N LEU A 111 -5.78 0.09 -13.36
CA LEU A 111 -4.86 0.40 -12.26
C LEU A 111 -4.25 1.79 -12.41
N GLU A 112 -3.97 2.19 -13.65
CA GLU A 112 -3.41 3.48 -14.01
C GLU A 112 -4.41 4.64 -13.88
N ASP A 113 -5.71 4.41 -13.69
CA ASP A 113 -6.66 5.49 -13.40
C ASP A 113 -6.62 5.84 -11.91
N PRO A 114 -6.06 6.99 -11.51
CA PRO A 114 -5.87 7.31 -10.10
C PRO A 114 -7.10 7.99 -9.48
N TRP A 115 -8.15 8.33 -10.23
CA TRP A 115 -9.21 9.22 -9.74
C TRP A 115 -10.60 8.56 -9.71
N SER A 116 -10.87 7.60 -10.59
CA SER A 116 -12.20 6.96 -10.65
C SER A 116 -12.47 6.01 -9.47
N SER A 117 -11.44 5.38 -8.93
CA SER A 117 -11.52 4.63 -7.67
C SER A 117 -10.13 4.35 -7.09
N ILE A 118 -10.06 4.25 -5.77
CA ILE A 118 -8.85 3.85 -5.05
C ILE A 118 -9.12 2.71 -4.08
N TYR A 119 -8.11 1.90 -3.84
CA TYR A 119 -8.02 0.94 -2.75
C TYR A 119 -6.54 0.75 -2.38
N CYS A 120 -6.27 0.07 -1.28
CA CYS A 120 -4.95 0.07 -0.64
C CYS A 120 -3.79 -0.35 -1.56
N SER A 121 -3.88 -1.50 -2.22
CA SER A 121 -2.82 -2.01 -3.09
C SER A 121 -2.73 -1.25 -4.41
N LYS A 122 -3.84 -0.72 -4.94
CA LYS A 122 -3.81 0.19 -6.10
C LYS A 122 -3.11 1.51 -5.80
N LEU A 123 -3.30 2.08 -4.60
CA LEU A 123 -2.54 3.25 -4.18
C LEU A 123 -1.03 2.97 -4.24
N VAL A 124 -0.58 1.84 -3.69
CA VAL A 124 0.84 1.45 -3.72
C VAL A 124 1.31 1.30 -5.17
N TRP A 125 0.54 0.61 -6.02
CA TRP A 125 0.84 0.44 -7.43
C TRP A 125 1.01 1.78 -8.16
N LEU A 126 0.07 2.72 -7.96
CA LEU A 126 0.12 4.06 -8.53
C LEU A 126 1.36 4.84 -8.11
N CYS A 127 1.81 4.67 -6.86
CA CYS A 127 3.03 5.30 -6.38
C CYS A 127 4.26 4.85 -7.16
N TYR A 128 4.41 3.55 -7.41
CA TYR A 128 5.51 3.05 -8.23
C TYR A 128 5.38 3.42 -9.70
N TYR A 129 4.16 3.32 -10.25
CA TYR A 129 3.91 3.61 -11.65
C TYR A 129 4.16 5.08 -12.00
N TYR A 130 3.49 6.01 -11.33
CA TYR A 130 3.59 7.44 -11.63
C TYR A 130 4.76 8.13 -10.93
N GLY A 131 5.16 7.65 -9.76
CA GLY A 131 6.26 8.26 -9.00
C GLY A 131 7.63 7.84 -9.50
N ALA A 132 7.79 6.59 -9.92
CA ALA A 132 9.07 6.03 -10.31
C ALA A 132 9.12 5.57 -11.77
N GLY A 133 7.98 5.54 -12.49
CA GLY A 133 7.94 4.97 -13.84
C GLY A 133 8.08 3.45 -13.84
N TYR A 134 7.72 2.80 -12.73
CA TYR A 134 7.91 1.36 -12.51
C TYR A 134 6.56 0.64 -12.40
N PRO A 135 6.04 0.06 -13.50
CA PRO A 135 4.83 -0.74 -13.44
C PRO A 135 5.13 -2.07 -12.74
N LEU A 136 4.56 -2.27 -11.55
CA LEU A 136 4.52 -3.60 -10.94
C LEU A 136 3.67 -4.52 -11.81
N TYR A 137 4.13 -5.75 -12.00
CA TYR A 137 3.39 -6.77 -12.75
C TYR A 137 2.03 -7.02 -12.09
N ASN A 138 1.01 -7.26 -12.92
CA ASN A 138 -0.34 -7.62 -12.48
C ASN A 138 -0.96 -8.51 -13.56
N ASP A 139 -1.25 -9.76 -13.21
CA ASP A 139 -1.86 -10.79 -14.06
C ASP A 139 -3.39 -10.88 -13.91
N TYR A 140 -3.97 -10.23 -12.89
CA TYR A 140 -5.39 -10.30 -12.58
C TYR A 140 -6.15 -8.98 -12.76
N PHE A 141 -7.48 -9.04 -12.77
CA PHE A 141 -8.34 -7.87 -12.97
C PHE A 141 -8.35 -6.89 -11.78
N LEU A 142 -7.98 -7.35 -10.58
CA LEU A 142 -7.90 -6.54 -9.37
C LEU A 142 -6.56 -6.81 -8.71
N PHE A 143 -5.74 -5.78 -8.51
CA PHE A 143 -4.40 -5.95 -7.94
C PHE A 143 -4.46 -5.92 -6.42
N THR A 144 -4.66 -7.06 -5.79
CA THR A 144 -4.91 -7.17 -4.34
C THR A 144 -3.63 -7.02 -3.49
N PRO A 145 -3.74 -6.94 -2.16
CA PRO A 145 -2.58 -7.04 -1.27
C PRO A 145 -1.84 -8.39 -1.37
N GLU A 146 -2.49 -9.45 -1.84
CA GLU A 146 -1.85 -10.75 -2.09
C GLU A 146 -0.96 -10.69 -3.32
N ASP A 147 -1.49 -10.15 -4.44
CA ASP A 147 -0.73 -9.88 -5.65
C ASP A 147 0.47 -8.98 -5.37
N LEU A 148 0.25 -7.93 -4.58
CA LEU A 148 1.31 -7.03 -4.15
C LEU A 148 2.40 -7.76 -3.34
N ASP A 149 2.04 -8.65 -2.40
CA ASP A 149 3.03 -9.46 -1.66
C ASP A 149 3.81 -10.39 -2.59
N SER A 150 3.13 -11.06 -3.52
CA SER A 150 3.72 -12.00 -4.47
C SER A 150 4.71 -11.31 -5.41
N VAL A 151 4.31 -10.16 -5.98
CA VAL A 151 5.14 -9.39 -6.91
C VAL A 151 6.34 -8.79 -6.19
N LEU A 152 6.16 -8.15 -5.03
CA LEU A 152 7.28 -7.59 -4.27
C LEU A 152 8.23 -8.66 -3.74
N GLY A 153 7.73 -9.86 -3.43
CA GLY A 153 8.54 -10.98 -2.98
C GLY A 153 9.40 -11.63 -4.07
N SER A 154 9.06 -11.43 -5.33
CA SER A 154 9.76 -12.01 -6.48
C SER A 154 10.56 -10.98 -7.31
N ASP A 155 10.27 -9.70 -7.15
CA ASP A 155 10.93 -8.62 -7.89
C ASP A 155 12.34 -8.31 -7.31
N PRO A 156 13.41 -8.39 -8.14
CA PRO A 156 14.79 -8.16 -7.69
C PRO A 156 15.08 -6.71 -7.28
N HIS A 157 14.18 -5.75 -7.55
CA HIS A 157 14.30 -4.38 -7.09
C HIS A 157 13.78 -4.18 -5.67
N PHE A 158 13.29 -5.24 -5.01
CA PHE A 158 12.80 -5.19 -3.64
C PHE A 158 13.53 -6.17 -2.75
N ALA A 159 13.76 -5.74 -1.51
CA ALA A 159 14.27 -6.59 -0.44
C ALA A 159 13.18 -6.82 0.60
N LEU A 160 12.96 -8.08 0.98
CA LEU A 160 12.15 -8.41 2.15
C LEU A 160 12.91 -8.03 3.42
N VAL A 161 12.42 -7.02 4.15
CA VAL A 161 13.01 -6.56 5.42
C VAL A 161 12.48 -7.37 6.59
N TYR A 162 11.18 -7.68 6.56
CA TYR A 162 10.51 -8.43 7.60
C TYR A 162 9.27 -9.13 7.04
N LYS A 163 9.00 -10.35 7.52
CA LYS A 163 7.73 -11.06 7.30
C LYS A 163 7.33 -11.73 8.60
N HIS A 164 6.11 -11.47 9.07
CA HIS A 164 5.60 -12.16 10.25
C HIS A 164 5.53 -13.68 9.99
N PRO A 165 5.88 -14.57 10.93
CA PRO A 165 5.88 -16.03 10.70
C PRO A 165 4.53 -16.61 10.30
N GLU A 166 3.45 -16.00 10.78
CA GLU A 166 2.08 -16.39 10.41
C GLU A 166 1.52 -15.62 9.20
N PHE A 167 2.33 -14.79 8.54
CA PHE A 167 1.89 -14.09 7.35
C PHE A 167 1.69 -15.09 6.21
N HIS A 168 0.44 -15.25 5.77
CA HIS A 168 0.09 -16.01 4.57
C HIS A 168 -1.30 -15.62 4.09
N PHE A 169 -1.45 -15.49 2.77
CA PHE A 169 -2.75 -15.48 2.13
C PHE A 169 -3.20 -16.92 1.86
N LYS A 170 -4.50 -17.17 1.96
CA LYS A 170 -5.14 -18.48 1.77
C LYS A 170 -5.80 -18.62 0.40
N ILE A 171 -5.98 -17.49 -0.27
CA ILE A 171 -6.53 -17.40 -1.61
C ILE A 171 -5.43 -16.81 -2.47
N ASN A 172 -5.23 -17.44 -3.63
CA ASN A 172 -4.52 -16.83 -4.75
C ASN A 172 -5.60 -16.10 -5.55
N THR A 173 -5.52 -14.78 -5.57
CA THR A 173 -6.54 -13.91 -6.19
C THR A 173 -6.18 -13.56 -7.61
#